data_AF-A0AAU5KPK7-F1
#
_entry.id   AF-A0AAU5KPK7-F1
#
_cell.length_a   1.000
_cell.length_b   1.000
_cell.length_c   1.000
_cell.angle_alpha   90.00
_cell.angle_beta   90.00
_cell.angle_gamma   90.00
#
_symmetry.space_group_name_H-M   'P 1'
#
loop_
_entity.id
_entity.type
_entity.pdbx_description
1 polymer ?
#
loop_
_entity_poly.entity_id
_entity_poly.type
_entity_poly.pdbx_seq_one_letter_code
_entity_poly.pdbx_strand_id
1 'polypeptide(L)'
;MHTPPSASSPSPDDDTASYEDAKEAVSAVITWYGRQLLDARRSGDQQRLEELTEQMKVCTEDRRRLVGAAPQEIERLKVLYTERLRNLGAGES
;
A
#
# COMPACT_ATOMS: atom_id res chain seq x y z
N MET A 1 -49.65 -3.05 -5.96
CA MET A 1 -48.51 -3.02 -5.02
C MET A 1 -47.25 -2.90 -5.85
N HIS A 2 -46.70 -1.69 -6.01
CA HIS A 2 -45.47 -1.47 -6.78
C HIS A 2 -44.47 -0.84 -5.82
N THR A 3 -43.53 -1.64 -5.31
CA THR A 3 -42.37 -1.15 -4.56
C THR A 3 -41.25 -0.87 -5.55
N PRO A 4 -40.71 0.36 -5.63
CA PRO A 4 -39.50 0.59 -6.39
C PRO A 4 -38.30 -0.03 -5.64
N PRO A 5 -37.30 -0.60 -6.33
CA PRO A 5 -36.00 -0.90 -5.73
C PRO A 5 -35.24 0.43 -5.57
N SER A 6 -35.45 1.12 -4.44
CA SER A 6 -34.79 2.40 -4.19
C SER A 6 -33.52 2.20 -3.36
N ALA A 7 -32.41 2.56 -4.00
CA ALA A 7 -31.09 2.83 -3.47
C ALA A 7 -30.28 1.62 -2.95
N SER A 8 -29.37 1.15 -3.81
CA SER A 8 -28.06 0.70 -3.34
C SER A 8 -27.41 1.87 -2.58
N SER A 9 -27.62 1.92 -1.27
CA SER A 9 -26.69 2.60 -0.39
C SER A 9 -25.30 2.00 -0.64
N PRO A 10 -24.22 2.78 -0.74
CA PRO A 10 -22.89 2.21 -0.66
C PRO A 10 -22.79 1.49 0.68
N SER A 11 -22.73 0.16 0.64
CA SER A 11 -22.54 -0.64 1.84
C SER A 11 -21.19 -0.28 2.46
N PRO A 12 -21.10 -0.09 3.78
CA PRO A 12 -19.84 0.22 4.47
C PRO A 12 -18.76 -0.88 4.32
N ASP A 13 -19.14 -2.04 3.78
CA ASP A 13 -18.24 -3.15 3.45
C ASP A 13 -17.21 -2.82 2.36
N ASP A 14 -17.59 -2.03 1.34
CA ASP A 14 -16.72 -1.78 0.18
C ASP A 14 -15.55 -0.83 0.51
N ASP A 15 -15.82 0.16 1.37
CA ASP A 15 -14.82 1.09 1.92
C ASP A 15 -13.84 0.35 2.86
N THR A 16 -14.37 -0.56 3.69
CA THR A 16 -13.56 -1.37 4.60
C THR A 16 -12.66 -2.33 3.83
N ALA A 17 -13.18 -3.03 2.81
CA ALA A 17 -12.41 -3.91 1.96
C ALA A 17 -11.31 -3.17 1.19
N SER A 18 -11.61 -1.96 0.70
CA SER A 18 -10.64 -1.11 0.00
C SER A 18 -9.53 -0.62 0.94
N TYR A 19 -9.88 -0.29 2.19
CA TYR A 19 -8.91 0.07 3.21
C TYR A 19 -7.99 -1.10 3.57
N GLU A 20 -8.54 -2.29 3.80
CA GLU A 20 -7.74 -3.47 4.11
C GLU A 20 -6.79 -3.83 2.98
N ASP A 21 -7.26 -3.82 1.72
CA ASP A 21 -6.44 -4.10 0.54
C ASP A 21 -5.31 -3.05 0.37
N ALA A 22 -5.62 -1.76 0.52
CA ALA A 22 -4.60 -0.70 0.49
C ALA A 22 -3.55 -0.89 1.59
N LYS A 23 -3.99 -1.21 2.80
CA LYS A 23 -3.11 -1.47 3.95
C LYS A 23 -2.24 -2.69 3.72
N GLU A 24 -2.78 -3.76 3.15
CA GLU A 24 -2.03 -4.96 2.78
C GLU A 24 -0.98 -4.66 1.70
N ALA A 25 -1.34 -3.94 0.64
CA ALA A 25 -0.42 -3.53 -0.42
C ALA A 25 0.75 -2.70 0.13
N VAL A 26 0.46 -1.69 0.95
CA VAL A 26 1.50 -0.87 1.61
C VAL A 26 2.36 -1.70 2.56
N SER A 27 1.76 -2.62 3.32
CA SER A 27 2.49 -3.49 4.25
C SER A 27 3.41 -4.47 3.52
N ALA A 28 3.00 -4.99 2.37
CA ALA A 28 3.81 -5.85 1.52
C ALA A 28 5.03 -5.09 0.97
N VAL A 29 4.85 -3.85 0.51
CA VAL A 29 5.94 -2.98 0.06
C VAL A 29 6.92 -2.68 1.19
N ILE A 30 6.45 -2.34 2.39
CA ILE A 30 7.31 -2.13 3.56
C ILE A 30 8.12 -3.39 3.88
N THR A 31 7.50 -4.56 3.80
CA THR A 31 8.17 -5.85 4.03
C THR A 31 9.26 -6.11 3.00
N TRP A 32 9.00 -5.79 1.73
CA TRP A 32 9.99 -5.90 0.64
C TRP A 32 11.18 -4.96 0.87
N TYR A 33 10.93 -3.68 1.21
CA TYR A 33 11.98 -2.73 1.55
C TYR A 33 12.82 -3.20 2.74
N GLY A 34 12.18 -3.78 3.77
CA GLY A 34 12.88 -4.36 4.92
C GLY A 34 13.85 -5.50 4.53
N ARG A 35 13.44 -6.37 3.59
CA ARG A 35 14.33 -7.39 3.03
C ARG A 35 15.51 -6.79 2.26
N GLN A 36 15.26 -5.82 1.39
CA GLN A 36 16.32 -5.15 0.63
C GLN A 36 17.28 -4.38 1.53
N LEU A 37 16.78 -3.81 2.64
CA LEU A 37 17.61 -3.17 3.67
C LEU A 37 18.56 -4.17 4.33
N LEU A 38 18.08 -5.38 4.63
CA LEU A 38 18.93 -6.44 5.18
C LEU A 38 19.99 -6.90 4.17
N ASP A 39 19.62 -7.01 2.89
CA ASP A 39 20.55 -7.37 1.81
C ASP A 39 21.62 -6.29 1.59
N ALA A 40 21.21 -5.02 1.43
CA ALA A 40 22.12 -3.90 1.29
C ALA A 40 23.06 -3.76 2.51
N ARG A 41 22.56 -4.04 3.71
CA ARG A 41 23.39 -4.08 4.94
C ARG A 41 24.42 -5.20 4.91
N ARG A 42 24.07 -6.34 4.32
CA ARG A 42 24.97 -7.49 4.17
C ARG A 42 26.05 -7.23 3.12
N SER A 43 25.69 -6.57 2.02
CA SER A 43 26.61 -6.20 0.94
C SER A 43 27.48 -4.97 1.29
N GLY A 44 27.07 -4.18 2.28
CA GLY A 44 27.79 -2.97 2.70
C GLY A 44 27.44 -1.72 1.88
N ASP A 45 26.36 -1.77 1.11
CA ASP A 45 25.89 -0.69 0.26
C ASP A 45 25.18 0.41 1.06
N GLN A 46 25.97 1.31 1.66
CA GLN A 46 25.44 2.41 2.47
C GLN A 46 24.51 3.36 1.71
N GLN A 47 24.83 3.68 0.45
CA GLN A 47 23.97 4.55 -0.36
C GLN A 47 22.58 3.90 -0.57
N ARG A 48 22.58 2.62 -0.92
CA ARG A 48 21.33 1.85 -1.11
C ARG A 48 20.55 1.73 0.20
N LEU A 49 21.23 1.57 1.33
CA LEU A 49 20.60 1.57 2.66
C LEU A 49 19.88 2.88 2.96
N GLU A 50 20.52 4.03 2.71
CA GLU A 50 19.92 5.35 2.93
C GLU A 50 18.69 5.54 2.03
N GLU A 51 18.81 5.26 0.74
CA GLU A 51 17.70 5.35 -0.22
C GLU A 51 16.50 4.45 0.17
N LEU A 52 16.77 3.20 0.54
CA LEU A 52 15.73 2.26 0.98
C LEU A 52 15.08 2.71 2.30
N THR A 53 15.86 3.30 3.21
CA THR A 53 15.36 3.82 4.49
C THR A 53 14.44 5.01 4.29
N GLU A 54 14.80 5.94 3.40
CA GLU A 54 13.95 7.08 3.05
C GLU A 54 12.64 6.63 2.39
N GLN A 55 12.71 5.70 1.43
CA GLN A 55 11.52 5.14 0.79
C GLN A 55 10.62 4.40 1.80
N MET A 56 11.20 3.68 2.76
CA MET A 56 10.46 2.99 3.81
C MET A 56 9.72 3.98 4.74
N LYS A 57 10.32 5.14 5.05
CA LYS A 57 9.66 6.20 5.83
C LYS A 57 8.42 6.71 5.10
N VAL A 58 8.53 7.03 3.81
CA VAL A 58 7.40 7.48 2.98
C VAL A 58 6.26 6.45 3.01
N CYS A 59 6.58 5.16 2.83
CA CYS A 59 5.58 4.09 2.88
C CYS A 59 4.89 3.98 4.25
N THR A 60 5.64 4.21 5.33
CA THR A 60 5.10 4.19 6.69
C THR A 60 4.19 5.39 6.95
N GLU A 61 4.53 6.56 6.41
CA GLU A 61 3.68 7.76 6.49
C GLU A 61 2.40 7.60 5.68
N ASP A 62 2.47 7.04 4.46
CA ASP A 62 1.29 6.73 3.65
C ASP A 62 0.37 5.73 4.37
N ARG A 63 0.95 4.69 4.99
CA ARG A 63 0.18 3.75 5.83
C ARG A 63 -0.52 4.45 6.99
N ARG A 64 0.14 5.45 7.61
CA ARG A 64 -0.46 6.23 8.69
C ARG A 64 -1.59 7.13 8.17
N ARG A 65 -1.43 7.70 6.98
CA ARG A 65 -2.47 8.52 6.31
C ARG A 65 -3.70 7.71 5.99
N LEU A 66 -3.56 6.42 5.61
CA LEU A 66 -4.69 5.53 5.33
C LEU A 66 -5.72 5.46 6.47
N VAL A 67 -5.30 5.54 7.74
CA VAL A 67 -6.18 5.37 8.92
C VAL A 67 -7.28 6.45 9.01
N GLY A 68 -7.09 7.60 8.38
CA GLY A 68 -8.08 8.68 8.31
C GLY A 68 -8.26 9.24 6.90
N ALA A 69 -7.81 8.50 5.88
CA ALA A 69 -7.92 8.89 4.49
C ALA A 69 -9.36 8.72 4.01
N ALA A 70 -9.78 9.55 3.05
CA ALA A 70 -11.05 9.36 2.37
C ALA A 70 -10.98 8.10 1.46
N PRO A 71 -12.11 7.43 1.17
CA PRO A 71 -12.19 6.29 0.26
C PRO A 71 -11.43 6.48 -1.06
N GLN A 72 -11.57 7.66 -1.65
CA GLN A 72 -10.94 8.01 -2.93
C GLN A 72 -9.40 8.05 -2.83
N GLU A 73 -8.86 8.42 -1.68
CA GLU A 73 -7.42 8.41 -1.43
C GLU A 73 -6.93 7.00 -1.13
N ILE A 74 -7.72 6.21 -0.40
CA ILE A 74 -7.43 4.78 -0.15
C ILE A 74 -7.34 4.01 -1.47
N GLU A 75 -8.28 4.21 -2.39
CA GLU A 75 -8.26 3.56 -3.71
C GLU A 75 -7.04 3.99 -4.54
N ARG A 76 -6.68 5.28 -4.53
CA ARG A 76 -5.47 5.77 -5.20
C ARG A 76 -4.21 5.15 -4.63
N LEU A 77 -4.08 5.11 -3.30
CA LEU A 77 -2.95 4.50 -2.62
C LEU A 77 -2.89 3.00 -2.92
N LYS A 78 -4.02 2.30 -2.90
CA LYS A 78 -4.10 0.90 -3.32
C LYS A 78 -3.49 0.71 -4.69
N VAL A 79 -3.99 1.39 -5.72
CA VAL A 79 -3.49 1.24 -7.11
C VAL A 79 -2.00 1.54 -7.21
N LEU A 80 -1.56 2.64 -6.58
CA LEU A 80 -0.15 3.05 -6.58
C LEU A 80 0.75 2.00 -5.93
N TYR A 81 0.38 1.47 -4.77
CA TYR A 81 1.17 0.49 -4.05
C TYR A 81 1.08 -0.91 -4.66
N THR A 82 -0.05 -1.30 -5.25
CA THR A 82 -0.17 -2.54 -6.03
C THR A 82 0.72 -2.50 -7.28
N GLU A 83 0.72 -1.39 -8.03
CA GLU A 83 1.60 -1.23 -9.18
C GLU A 83 3.08 -1.21 -8.77
N ARG A 84 3.41 -0.48 -7.70
CA ARG A 84 4.76 -0.47 -7.14
C ARG A 84 5.20 -1.87 -6.73
N LEU A 85 4.35 -2.62 -6.02
CA LEU A 85 4.65 -4.00 -5.61
C LEU A 85 4.88 -4.92 -6.81
N ARG A 86 4.07 -4.76 -7.88
CA ARG A 86 4.29 -5.51 -9.13
C ARG A 86 5.64 -5.17 -9.75
N ASN A 87 6.03 -3.90 -9.80
CA ASN A 87 7.33 -3.48 -10.34
C ASN A 87 8.50 -4.01 -9.47
N LEU A 88 8.36 -3.97 -8.15
CA LEU A 88 9.35 -4.48 -7.20
C LEU A 88 9.49 -6.00 -7.24
N GLY A 89 8.38 -6.73 -7.43
CA GLY A 89 8.37 -8.19 -7.55
C GLY A 89 8.77 -8.71 -8.92
N ALA A 90 8.51 -7.96 -10.01
CA ALA A 90 8.96 -8.30 -11.35
C ALA A 90 10.48 -8.13 -11.54
N GLY A 91 11.16 -7.40 -10.65
CA GLY A 91 12.61 -7.30 -10.61
C GLY A 91 13.31 -8.49 -9.94
N GLU A 92 12.56 -9.44 -9.38
CA GLU A 92 13.06 -10.68 -8.75
C GLU A 92 12.78 -11.90 -9.66
N SER A 93 13.24 -11.85 -10.92
CA SER A 93 13.19 -12.98 -11.88
C SER A 93 14.57 -13.37 -12.38
#